data_AF-U3TZJ7-F1
#
_entry.id   AF-U3TZJ7-F1
#
_cell.length_a   1.000
_cell.length_b   1.000
_cell.length_c   1.000
_cell.angle_alpha   90.00
_cell.angle_beta   90.00
_cell.angle_gamma   90.00
#
_symmetry.space_group_name_H-M   'P 1'
#
loop_
_entity.id
_entity.type
_entity.pdbx_description
1 polymer ?
#
loop_
_entity_poly.entity_id
_entity_poly.type
_entity_poly.pdbx_seq_one_letter_code
_entity_poly.pdbx_strand_id
1 'polypeptide(L)'
;MDDKCSKAQLINAYDNSILYVDTMLDSVLDQLRDKKAIVFYAADHGESISENMHLHGTPREMAPPEQFRVPMIVWASDKYLQDPTNRSNFERLQAQQRVGKTHRHVELFDTILGCLGYTSPDDGIKAANNWCQAPATASSAKAL
;
A
#
# COMPACT_ATOMS: atom_id res chain seq x y z
N MET A 1 26.43 14.84 6.59
CA MET A 1 26.24 13.93 5.45
C MET A 1 27.57 13.81 4.75
N ASP A 2 27.89 12.67 4.16
CA ASP A 2 29.24 12.44 3.61
C ASP A 2 29.48 13.39 2.44
N ASP A 3 30.20 14.50 2.69
CA ASP A 3 30.56 15.52 1.69
C ASP A 3 31.41 14.93 0.53
N LYS A 4 31.74 13.64 0.60
CA LYS A 4 32.51 12.89 -0.39
C LYS A 4 31.67 12.26 -1.50
N CYS A 5 30.35 12.21 -1.37
CA CYS A 5 29.47 11.58 -2.37
C CYS A 5 28.72 12.63 -3.17
N SER A 6 28.78 12.53 -4.51
CA SER A 6 27.90 13.33 -5.37
C SER A 6 26.43 12.90 -5.19
N LYS A 7 25.49 13.80 -5.48
CA LYS A 7 24.05 13.49 -5.47
C LYS A 7 23.71 12.28 -6.34
N ALA A 8 24.35 12.14 -7.50
CA ALA A 8 24.14 11.00 -8.38
C ALA A 8 24.59 9.67 -7.72
N GLN A 9 25.69 9.67 -6.98
CA GLN A 9 26.12 8.48 -6.23
C GLN A 9 25.14 8.13 -5.09
N LEU A 10 24.59 9.14 -4.41
CA LEU A 10 23.56 8.92 -3.39
C LEU A 10 22.27 8.33 -3.99
N ILE A 11 21.82 8.85 -5.13
CA ILE A 11 20.66 8.30 -5.85
C ILE A 11 20.93 6.86 -6.28
N ASN A 12 22.10 6.57 -6.88
CA ASN A 12 22.45 5.21 -7.29
C ASN A 12 22.50 4.24 -6.10
N ALA A 13 23.02 4.68 -4.95
CA ALA A 13 23.02 3.86 -3.74
C ALA A 13 21.60 3.62 -3.20
N TYR A 14 20.73 4.63 -3.25
CA TYR A 14 19.32 4.50 -2.88
C TYR A 14 18.58 3.54 -3.82
N ASP A 15 18.76 3.67 -5.13
CA ASP A 15 18.16 2.79 -6.13
C ASP A 15 18.61 1.33 -5.95
N ASN A 16 19.86 1.09 -5.56
CA ASN A 16 20.34 -0.25 -5.20
C ASN A 16 19.58 -0.83 -4.00
N SER A 17 19.18 0.00 -3.04
CA SER A 17 18.36 -0.45 -1.90
C SER A 17 16.93 -0.80 -2.35
N ILE A 18 16.37 -0.07 -3.32
CA ILE A 18 15.08 -0.40 -3.94
C ILE A 18 15.15 -1.74 -4.67
N LEU A 19 16.23 -2.04 -5.39
CA LEU A 19 16.44 -3.35 -6.01
C LEU A 19 16.47 -4.49 -4.96
N TYR A 20 17.01 -4.23 -3.78
CA TYR A 20 16.97 -5.20 -2.69
C TYR A 20 15.56 -5.38 -2.11
N VAL A 21 14.78 -4.30 -1.99
CA VAL A 21 13.35 -4.38 -1.59
C VAL A 21 12.56 -5.23 -2.60
N ASP A 22 12.78 -5.04 -3.89
CA ASP A 22 12.18 -5.86 -4.95
C ASP A 22 12.53 -7.34 -4.78
N THR A 23 13.82 -7.66 -4.62
CA THR A 23 14.29 -9.04 -4.39
C THR A 23 13.68 -9.66 -3.12
N MET A 24 13.58 -8.88 -2.05
CA MET A 24 12.96 -9.31 -0.79
C MET A 24 11.47 -9.59 -0.98
N LEU A 25 10.74 -8.71 -1.66
CA LEU A 25 9.33 -8.90 -1.97
C LEU A 25 9.14 -10.15 -2.81
N ASP A 26 9.90 -10.33 -3.89
CA ASP A 26 9.79 -11.53 -4.74
C ASP A 26 10.02 -12.82 -3.93
N SER A 27 11.02 -12.83 -3.05
CA SER A 27 11.29 -13.95 -2.13
C SER A 27 10.14 -14.24 -1.16
N VAL A 28 9.44 -13.21 -0.67
CA VAL A 28 8.23 -13.36 0.17
C VAL A 28 7.08 -13.90 -0.67
N LEU A 29 6.87 -13.37 -1.87
CA LEU A 29 5.80 -13.79 -2.76
C LEU A 29 5.98 -15.25 -3.17
N ASP A 30 7.19 -15.69 -3.51
CA ASP A 30 7.55 -17.08 -3.80
C ASP A 30 7.10 -18.06 -2.72
N GLN A 31 7.35 -17.72 -1.45
CA GLN A 31 6.94 -18.56 -0.31
C GLN A 31 5.41 -18.68 -0.17
N LEU A 32 4.67 -17.71 -0.72
CA LEU A 32 3.22 -17.59 -0.59
C LEU A 32 2.43 -17.96 -1.85
N ARG A 33 3.08 -18.16 -3.01
CA ARG A 33 2.38 -18.46 -4.30
C ARG A 33 1.42 -19.64 -4.18
N ASP A 34 1.84 -20.70 -3.49
CA ASP A 34 1.03 -21.91 -3.28
C ASP A 34 0.12 -21.87 -2.04
N LYS A 35 -0.04 -20.72 -1.39
CA LYS A 35 -0.89 -20.55 -0.20
C LYS A 35 -2.11 -19.69 -0.54
N LYS A 36 -3.17 -19.75 0.27
CA LYS A 36 -4.28 -18.77 0.19
C LYS A 36 -3.82 -17.48 0.88
N ALA A 37 -3.24 -16.55 0.13
CA ALA A 37 -2.55 -15.38 0.70
C ALA A 37 -2.84 -14.09 -0.05
N ILE A 38 -2.91 -13.00 0.71
CA ILE A 38 -2.85 -11.62 0.24
C ILE A 38 -1.71 -10.92 1.00
N VAL A 39 -0.90 -10.13 0.30
CA VAL A 39 0.26 -9.43 0.84
C VAL A 39 0.08 -7.95 0.60
N PHE A 40 0.27 -7.18 1.67
CA PHE A 40 0.33 -5.71 1.63
C PHE A 40 1.74 -5.28 1.98
N TYR A 41 2.35 -4.48 1.12
CA TYR A 41 3.59 -3.77 1.39
C TYR A 41 3.31 -2.27 1.36
N ALA A 42 3.82 -1.55 2.36
CA ALA A 42 3.81 -0.09 2.42
C ALA A 42 5.10 0.37 3.07
N ALA A 43 5.84 1.26 2.43
CA ALA A 43 6.94 1.95 3.10
C ALA A 43 6.35 2.94 4.12
N ASP A 44 6.98 3.08 5.28
CA ASP A 44 6.53 3.95 6.37
C ASP A 44 6.63 5.45 6.02
N HIS A 45 7.72 5.83 5.36
CA HIS A 45 7.95 7.15 4.79
C HIS A 45 8.87 7.06 3.55
N GLY A 46 9.08 8.20 2.88
CA GLY A 46 10.06 8.31 1.80
C GLY A 46 11.35 9.00 2.26
N GLU A 47 12.17 9.46 1.31
CA GLU A 47 13.53 9.93 1.57
C GLU A 47 13.82 11.19 0.74
N SER A 48 14.38 12.23 1.36
CA SER A 48 14.94 13.36 0.63
C SER A 48 16.38 13.07 0.22
N ILE A 49 16.64 13.16 -1.09
CA ILE A 49 17.99 13.14 -1.67
C ILE A 49 18.11 14.32 -2.63
N SER A 50 18.48 15.48 -2.06
CA SER A 50 18.60 16.73 -2.81
C SER A 50 19.88 17.48 -2.42
N GLU A 51 20.12 18.64 -3.03
CA GLU A 51 21.27 19.49 -2.66
C GLU A 51 21.10 20.16 -1.29
N ASN A 52 19.87 20.37 -0.84
CA ASN A 52 19.56 21.20 0.33
C ASN A 52 18.84 20.45 1.45
N MET A 53 18.47 19.20 1.20
CA MET A 53 17.74 18.34 2.14
C MET A 53 18.10 16.88 1.89
N HIS A 54 18.46 16.21 2.98
CA HIS A 54 18.83 14.80 3.02
C HIS A 54 18.02 14.09 4.09
N LEU A 55 17.91 12.77 3.97
CA LEU A 55 17.21 11.91 4.91
C LEU A 55 15.70 12.19 4.97
N HIS A 56 15.09 11.77 6.07
CA HIS A 56 13.70 11.90 6.43
C HIS A 56 13.58 12.51 7.83
N GLY A 57 12.34 12.69 8.30
CA GLY A 57 12.06 13.22 9.65
C GLY A 57 11.94 14.73 9.69
N THR A 58 11.74 15.39 8.54
CA THR A 58 11.39 16.81 8.51
C THR A 58 9.99 17.00 9.15
N PRO A 59 9.74 18.05 9.95
CA PRO A 59 8.42 18.31 10.51
C PRO A 59 7.33 18.30 9.43
N ARG A 60 6.17 17.72 9.73
CA ARG A 60 5.15 17.37 8.73
C ARG A 60 4.68 18.57 7.90
N GLU A 61 4.59 19.74 8.53
CA GLU A 61 4.13 20.99 7.94
C GLU A 61 5.14 21.57 6.93
N MET A 62 6.39 21.11 6.99
CA MET A 62 7.51 21.60 6.18
C MET A 62 8.11 20.54 5.27
N ALA A 63 7.81 19.27 5.53
CA ALA A 63 8.42 18.15 4.87
C ALA A 63 7.98 18.07 3.39
N PRO A 64 8.94 17.84 2.48
CA PRO A 64 8.66 17.84 1.06
C PRO A 64 7.93 16.56 0.65
N PRO A 65 7.29 16.54 -0.54
CA PRO A 65 6.45 15.42 -0.96
C PRO A 65 7.18 14.07 -0.99
N GLU A 66 8.48 14.04 -1.29
CA GLU A 66 9.26 12.80 -1.35
C GLU A 66 9.41 12.10 0.02
N GLN A 67 9.20 12.79 1.15
CA GLN A 67 9.16 12.12 2.47
C GLN A 67 7.80 11.46 2.76
N PHE A 68 6.76 11.71 1.95
CA PHE A 68 5.40 11.19 2.19
C PHE A 68 4.80 10.39 1.02
N ARG A 69 5.33 10.54 -0.19
CA ARG A 69 4.90 9.77 -1.36
C ARG A 69 5.61 8.43 -1.37
N VAL A 70 4.97 7.44 -0.78
CA VAL A 70 5.51 6.09 -0.61
C VAL A 70 4.85 5.07 -1.53
N PRO A 71 5.57 3.99 -1.91
CA PRO A 71 4.96 2.86 -2.60
C PRO A 71 4.02 2.08 -1.67
N MET A 72 2.86 1.70 -2.20
CA MET A 72 2.00 0.68 -1.62
C MET A 72 1.71 -0.38 -2.66
N ILE A 73 1.92 -1.65 -2.31
CA ILE A 73 1.75 -2.79 -3.21
C ILE A 73 0.79 -3.76 -2.56
N VAL A 74 -0.17 -4.26 -3.34
CA VAL A 74 -1.04 -5.36 -2.96
C VAL A 74 -0.86 -6.50 -3.95
N TRP A 75 -0.52 -7.67 -3.44
CA TRP A 75 -0.41 -8.90 -4.21
C TRP A 75 -1.37 -9.95 -3.64
N ALA A 76 -1.95 -10.78 -4.51
CA ALA A 76 -2.80 -11.89 -4.11
C ALA A 76 -2.40 -13.15 -4.88
N SER A 77 -2.35 -14.28 -4.18
CA SER A 77 -2.06 -15.58 -4.80
C SER A 77 -3.26 -16.09 -5.61
N ASP A 78 -3.00 -16.96 -6.59
CA ASP A 78 -4.06 -17.59 -7.38
C ASP A 78 -5.06 -18.34 -6.49
N LYS A 79 -4.58 -19.02 -5.44
CA LYS A 79 -5.45 -19.69 -4.45
C LYS A 79 -6.31 -18.73 -3.64
N TYR A 80 -5.80 -17.52 -3.33
CA TYR A 80 -6.62 -16.48 -2.71
C TYR A 80 -7.75 -16.02 -3.63
N LEU A 81 -7.45 -15.90 -4.93
CA LEU A 81 -8.35 -15.45 -5.98
C LEU A 81 -9.30 -16.55 -6.51
N GLN A 82 -9.24 -17.78 -6.00
CA GLN A 82 -10.24 -18.81 -6.26
C GLN A 82 -11.59 -18.49 -5.60
N ASP A 83 -11.57 -17.76 -4.49
CA ASP A 83 -12.78 -17.23 -3.86
C ASP A 83 -13.34 -16.07 -4.71
N PRO A 84 -14.60 -16.16 -5.19
CA PRO A 84 -15.18 -15.13 -6.05
C PRO A 84 -15.27 -13.74 -5.40
N THR A 85 -15.49 -13.69 -4.09
CA THR A 85 -15.53 -12.42 -3.33
C THR A 85 -14.15 -11.80 -3.31
N ASN A 86 -13.12 -12.58 -2.98
CA ASN A 86 -11.72 -12.11 -2.98
C ASN A 86 -11.26 -11.64 -4.35
N ARG A 87 -11.64 -12.36 -5.42
CA ARG A 87 -11.35 -11.96 -6.79
C ARG A 87 -11.97 -10.61 -7.11
N SER A 88 -13.26 -10.44 -6.80
CA SER A 88 -13.96 -9.18 -7.02
C SER A 88 -13.35 -8.02 -6.20
N ASN A 89 -12.96 -8.30 -4.95
CA ASN A 89 -12.24 -7.34 -4.11
C ASN A 89 -10.92 -6.89 -4.77
N PHE A 90 -10.12 -7.84 -5.25
CA PHE A 90 -8.83 -7.56 -5.89
C PHE A 90 -8.98 -6.83 -7.22
N GLU A 91 -9.98 -7.17 -8.03
CA GLU A 91 -10.32 -6.44 -9.27
C GLU A 91 -10.65 -4.96 -8.99
N ARG A 92 -11.30 -4.65 -7.85
CA ARG A 92 -11.53 -3.27 -7.44
C ARG A 92 -10.25 -2.54 -7.04
N LEU A 93 -9.30 -3.21 -6.41
CA LEU A 93 -7.98 -2.63 -6.14
C LEU A 93 -7.25 -2.31 -7.46
N GLN A 94 -7.28 -3.25 -8.42
CA GLN A 94 -6.71 -3.04 -9.75
C GLN A 94 -7.40 -1.89 -10.50
N ALA A 95 -8.72 -1.76 -10.41
CA ALA A 95 -9.45 -0.65 -11.03
C ALA A 95 -9.05 0.71 -10.43
N GLN A 96 -8.87 0.78 -9.10
CA GLN A 96 -8.38 1.98 -8.41
C GLN A 96 -6.96 2.35 -8.86
N GLN A 97 -6.08 1.36 -9.00
CA GLN A 97 -4.72 1.57 -9.51
C GLN A 97 -4.73 2.10 -10.95
N ARG A 98 -5.56 1.56 -11.85
CA ARG A 98 -5.65 1.98 -13.26
C ARG A 98 -6.04 3.45 -13.42
N VAL A 99 -6.85 3.99 -12.51
CA VAL A 99 -7.26 5.40 -12.51
C VAL A 99 -6.33 6.30 -11.69
N GLY A 100 -5.23 5.76 -11.16
CA GLY A 100 -4.25 6.52 -10.38
C GLY A 100 -4.81 7.02 -9.04
N LYS A 101 -5.73 6.28 -8.42
CA LYS A 101 -6.29 6.67 -7.12
C LYS A 101 -5.18 6.68 -6.06
N THR A 102 -5.01 7.81 -5.39
CA THR A 102 -4.09 7.94 -4.25
C THR A 102 -4.68 7.34 -2.99
N HIS A 103 -3.87 6.58 -2.27
CA HIS A 103 -4.20 5.94 -1.00
C HIS A 103 -3.30 6.43 0.13
N ARG A 104 -3.74 6.28 1.37
CA ARG A 104 -3.05 6.79 2.57
C ARG A 104 -2.95 5.74 3.66
N HIS A 105 -1.90 5.80 4.49
CA HIS A 105 -1.73 4.85 5.61
C HIS A 105 -2.90 4.80 6.58
N VAL A 106 -3.63 5.90 6.76
CA VAL A 106 -4.83 5.95 7.62
C VAL A 106 -5.92 4.98 7.16
N GLU A 107 -5.84 4.48 5.93
CA GLU A 107 -6.80 3.57 5.32
C GLU A 107 -6.36 2.09 5.39
N LEU A 108 -5.09 1.82 5.75
CA LEU A 108 -4.52 0.45 5.71
C LEU A 108 -5.20 -0.49 6.70
N PHE A 109 -5.51 -0.02 7.92
CA PHE A 109 -6.17 -0.84 8.93
C PHE A 109 -7.53 -1.35 8.43
N ASP A 110 -8.39 -0.42 7.99
CA ASP A 110 -9.72 -0.74 7.50
C ASP A 110 -9.67 -1.58 6.22
N THR A 111 -8.68 -1.32 5.36
CA THR A 111 -8.48 -2.07 4.12
C THR A 111 -8.04 -3.50 4.37
N ILE A 112 -7.05 -3.75 5.22
CA ILE A 112 -6.55 -5.10 5.47
C ILE A 112 -7.68 -5.96 6.04
N LEU A 113 -8.39 -5.47 7.05
CA LEU A 113 -9.51 -6.20 7.65
C LEU A 113 -10.68 -6.36 6.67
N GLY A 114 -11.03 -5.30 5.93
CA GLY A 114 -12.11 -5.32 4.96
C GLY A 114 -11.84 -6.24 3.76
N CYS A 115 -10.60 -6.30 3.27
CA CYS A 115 -10.21 -7.22 2.19
C CYS A 115 -10.27 -8.69 2.62
N LEU A 116 -10.07 -8.96 3.91
CA LEU A 116 -10.23 -10.30 4.52
C LEU A 116 -11.69 -10.64 4.84
N GLY A 117 -12.63 -9.71 4.63
CA GLY A 117 -14.07 -9.91 4.83
C GLY A 117 -14.59 -9.59 6.23
N TYR A 118 -13.78 -8.96 7.09
CA TYR A 118 -14.25 -8.50 8.40
C TYR A 118 -15.08 -7.23 8.27
N THR A 119 -16.08 -7.10 9.14
CA THR A 119 -16.94 -5.93 9.28
C THR A 119 -17.07 -5.56 10.75
N SER A 120 -17.23 -4.26 11.05
CA SER A 120 -17.52 -3.79 12.41
C SER A 120 -18.91 -3.17 12.47
N PRO A 121 -19.73 -3.50 13.47
CA PRO A 121 -21.07 -2.92 13.63
C PRO A 121 -21.07 -1.50 14.22
N ASP A 122 -19.92 -1.02 14.70
CA ASP A 122 -19.73 0.18 15.51
C ASP A 122 -18.66 1.13 14.93
N ASP A 123 -18.49 1.10 13.61
CA ASP A 123 -17.48 1.89 12.88
C ASP A 123 -16.01 1.59 13.24
N GLY A 124 -15.75 0.49 13.96
CA GLY A 124 -14.39 -0.01 14.20
C GLY A 124 -13.63 -0.37 12.92
N ILE A 125 -14.33 -0.64 11.82
CA ILE A 125 -13.81 -0.74 10.46
C ILE A 125 -14.61 0.23 9.59
N LYS A 126 -13.96 1.31 9.16
CA LYS A 126 -14.60 2.37 8.37
C LYS A 126 -14.71 1.96 6.91
N ALA A 127 -15.94 1.75 6.44
CA ALA A 127 -16.20 1.38 5.05
C ALA A 127 -15.61 2.36 4.02
N ALA A 128 -15.54 3.67 4.36
CA ALA A 128 -14.94 4.69 3.50
C ALA A 128 -13.43 4.54 3.30
N ASN A 129 -12.74 3.90 4.24
CA ASN A 129 -11.30 3.65 4.21
C ASN A 129 -10.96 2.28 3.58
N ASN A 130 -11.92 1.36 3.50
CA ASN A 130 -11.70 0.02 2.96
C ASN A 130 -11.62 0.04 1.43
N TRP A 131 -10.42 -0.16 0.87
CA TRP A 131 -10.22 -0.18 -0.59
C TRP A 131 -10.89 -1.38 -1.28
N CYS A 132 -11.17 -2.46 -0.55
CA CYS A 132 -11.89 -3.62 -1.06
C CYS A 132 -13.41 -3.49 -0.94
N GLN A 133 -13.93 -2.41 -0.38
CA GLN A 133 -15.36 -2.22 -0.16
C GLN A 133 -16.14 -2.38 -1.48
N ALA A 134 -17.18 -3.21 -1.46
CA ALA A 134 -18.10 -3.29 -2.58
C ALA A 134 -18.88 -1.97 -2.71
N PRO A 135 -19.21 -1.52 -3.93
CA PRO A 135 -20.12 -0.39 -4.11
C PRO A 135 -21.37 -0.62 -3.27
N ALA A 136 -21.88 0.42 -2.60
CA ALA A 136 -23.07 0.31 -1.79
C ALA A 136 -24.20 -0.29 -2.63
N THR A 137 -24.62 -1.51 -2.30
CA THR A 137 -25.82 -2.11 -2.90
C THR A 137 -27.01 -1.32 -2.40
N ALA A 138 -27.91 -0.89 -3.29
CA ALA A 138 -29.11 -0.11 -2.98
C ALA A 138 -30.16 -0.82 -2.08
N SER A 139 -29.78 -1.89 -1.35
CA SER A 139 -30.69 -2.82 -0.67
C SER A 139 -30.68 -2.74 0.87
N SER A 140 -29.91 -1.86 1.50
CA SER A 140 -29.99 -1.67 2.97
C SER A 140 -30.93 -0.54 3.41
N ALA A 141 -31.58 0.16 2.46
CA ALA A 141 -32.66 1.09 2.76
C ALA A 141 -34.01 0.35 2.85
N LYS A 142 -34.19 -0.50 3.87
CA LYS A 142 -35.50 -0.92 4.42
C LYS A 142 -35.30 -1.95 5.55
N ALA A 143 -35.06 -1.46 6.75
CA ALA A 143 -35.37 -2.15 7.99
C ALA A 143 -35.44 -1.12 9.14
N LEU A 144 -36.43 -0.22 9.04
CA LEU A 144 -37.06 0.47 10.16
C LEU A 144 -38.55 0.58 9.84
#